data_AF-A0A7C6W3P5-F1
#
_entry.id   AF-A0A7C6W3P5-F1
#
_cell.length_a   1.000
_cell.length_b   1.000
_cell.length_c   1.000
_cell.angle_alpha   90.00
_cell.angle_beta   90.00
_cell.angle_gamma   90.00
#
_symmetry.space_group_name_H-M   'P 1'
#
loop_
_entity.id
_entity.type
_entity.pdbx_description
1 polymer ?
#
loop_
_entity_poly.entity_id
_entity_poly.type
_entity_poly.pdbx_seq_one_letter_code
_entity_poly.pdbx_strand_id
1 'polypeptide(L)'
;MKLDKIKKSFIHVFGGNILTEGFIVNNMRFFVVFLIIIFVFISHRYSYLRKMSEIEKLQYELRDAKYEALTISSSLTEASRQAEIEKLIERYGLDIKISNEPIYYINK
;
A
#
# COMPACT_ATOMS: atom_id res chain seq x y z
N MET A 1 35.89 -24.36 -32.87
CA MET A 1 34.89 -24.51 -33.95
C MET A 1 33.47 -24.06 -33.57
N LYS A 2 32.81 -24.58 -32.52
CA LYS A 2 31.46 -24.10 -32.11
C LYS A 2 31.48 -22.68 -31.51
N LEU A 3 32.45 -22.39 -30.64
CA LEU A 3 32.64 -21.06 -30.01
C LEU A 3 32.93 -19.95 -31.03
N ASP A 4 33.72 -20.24 -32.06
CA ASP A 4 34.06 -19.27 -33.11
C ASP A 4 32.86 -18.91 -33.98
N LYS A 5 31.96 -19.88 -34.24
CA LYS A 5 30.69 -19.62 -34.92
C LYS A 5 29.76 -18.75 -34.07
N ILE A 6 29.69 -18.99 -32.76
CA ILE A 6 28.89 -18.17 -31.85
C ILE A 6 29.46 -16.76 -31.78
N LYS A 7 30.78 -16.60 -31.63
CA LYS A 7 31.44 -15.28 -31.66
C LYS A 7 31.21 -14.55 -32.97
N LYS A 8 31.37 -15.21 -34.13
CA LYS A 8 31.06 -14.61 -35.44
C LYS A 8 29.60 -14.22 -35.56
N SER A 9 28.68 -15.04 -35.08
CA SER A 9 27.24 -14.73 -35.08
C SER A 9 26.91 -13.53 -34.19
N PHE A 10 27.47 -13.47 -32.97
CA PHE A 10 27.35 -12.30 -32.09
C PHE A 10 27.91 -11.03 -32.74
N ILE A 11 29.11 -11.09 -33.32
CA ILE A 11 29.72 -9.94 -34.01
C ILE A 11 28.90 -9.53 -35.23
N HIS A 12 28.28 -10.47 -35.94
CA HIS A 12 27.43 -10.18 -37.09
C HIS A 12 26.11 -9.49 -36.69
N VAL A 13 25.49 -9.93 -35.60
CA VAL A 13 24.26 -9.36 -35.05
C VAL A 13 24.51 -7.98 -34.43
N PHE A 14 25.57 -7.82 -33.64
CA PHE A 14 25.90 -6.55 -32.97
C PHE A 14 26.70 -5.58 -33.87
N GLY A 15 27.31 -6.05 -34.95
CA GLY A 15 28.11 -5.26 -35.89
C GLY A 15 27.29 -4.52 -36.95
N GLY A 16 25.96 -4.49 -36.84
CA GLY A 16 25.08 -3.72 -37.75
C GLY A 16 24.79 -4.40 -39.09
N ASN A 17 25.42 -5.53 -39.39
CA ASN A 17 25.20 -6.27 -40.63
C ASN A 17 23.75 -6.80 -40.73
N ILE A 18 23.15 -7.17 -39.59
CA ILE A 18 21.76 -7.63 -39.51
C ILE A 18 20.74 -6.54 -39.89
N LEU A 19 21.04 -5.27 -39.62
CA LEU A 19 20.14 -4.14 -39.95
C LEU A 19 20.06 -3.91 -41.46
N THR A 20 21.08 -4.35 -42.20
CA THR A 20 21.19 -4.21 -43.66
C THR A 20 20.68 -5.46 -44.38
N GLU A 21 20.34 -6.54 -43.66
CA GLU A 21 19.71 -7.71 -44.25
C GLU A 21 18.34 -7.33 -44.82
N GLY A 22 18.06 -7.75 -46.05
CA GLY A 22 16.83 -7.38 -46.77
C GLY A 22 15.54 -7.70 -46.02
N PHE A 23 15.56 -8.70 -45.13
CA PHE A 23 14.44 -9.03 -44.26
C PHE A 23 14.13 -7.93 -43.22
N ILE A 24 15.15 -7.39 -42.54
CA ILE A 24 14.97 -6.35 -41.52
C ILE A 24 14.56 -5.04 -42.16
N VAL A 25 15.21 -4.66 -43.28
CA VAL A 25 14.90 -3.41 -44.01
C VAL A 25 13.46 -3.42 -44.51
N ASN A 26 12.99 -4.54 -45.06
CA ASN A 26 11.62 -4.66 -45.58
C ASN A 26 10.54 -4.61 -44.48
N ASN A 27 10.90 -5.00 -43.25
CA ASN A 27 9.99 -5.05 -42.10
C ASN A 27 10.27 -3.95 -41.04
N MET A 28 11.07 -2.94 -41.38
CA MET A 28 11.56 -1.95 -40.41
C MET A 28 10.43 -1.22 -39.66
N ARG A 29 9.30 -0.96 -40.33
CA ARG A 29 8.09 -0.39 -39.72
C ARG A 29 7.57 -1.21 -38.52
N PHE A 30 7.61 -2.54 -38.62
CA PHE A 30 7.19 -3.43 -37.52
C PHE A 30 8.13 -3.31 -36.31
N PHE A 31 9.44 -3.26 -36.55
CA PHE A 31 10.42 -3.10 -35.48
C PHE A 31 10.29 -1.76 -34.74
N VAL A 32 9.99 -0.68 -35.46
CA VAL A 32 9.73 0.62 -34.84
C VAL A 32 8.50 0.57 -33.94
N VAL A 33 7.38 0.01 -34.42
CA VAL A 33 6.17 -0.17 -33.60
C VAL A 33 6.46 -1.04 -32.38
N PHE A 34 7.20 -2.13 -32.55
CA PHE A 34 7.60 -3.02 -31.47
C PHE A 34 8.46 -2.29 -30.41
N LEU A 35 9.42 -1.47 -30.84
CA LEU A 35 10.22 -0.65 -29.92
C LEU A 35 9.37 0.35 -29.15
N ILE A 36 8.40 1.01 -29.80
CA ILE A 36 7.46 1.93 -29.13
C ILE A 36 6.68 1.18 -28.05
N ILE A 37 6.16 -0.01 -28.36
CA ILE A 37 5.43 -0.84 -27.39
C ILE A 37 6.33 -1.19 -26.19
N ILE A 38 7.60 -1.55 -26.43
CA ILE A 38 8.57 -1.82 -25.35
C ILE A 38 8.74 -0.59 -24.45
N PHE A 39 8.94 0.60 -25.02
CA PHE A 39 9.11 1.82 -24.23
C PHE A 39 7.87 2.16 -23.41
N VAL A 40 6.68 2.02 -23.99
CA VAL A 40 5.40 2.21 -23.28
C VAL A 40 5.27 1.22 -22.13
N PHE A 41 5.60 -0.05 -22.36
CA PHE A 41 5.53 -1.09 -21.35
C PHE A 41 6.47 -0.83 -20.16
N ILE A 42 7.72 -0.47 -20.44
CA ILE A 42 8.70 -0.11 -19.41
C ILE A 42 8.18 1.07 -18.58
N SER A 43 7.71 2.13 -19.25
CA SER A 43 7.18 3.33 -18.60
C SER A 43 5.96 3.01 -17.71
N HIS A 44 5.06 2.17 -18.20
CA HIS A 44 3.87 1.73 -17.47
C HIS A 44 4.25 0.93 -16.23
N ARG A 45 5.22 0.02 -16.34
CA ARG A 45 5.72 -0.78 -15.21
C ARG A 45 6.25 0.09 -14.07
N TYR A 46 7.05 1.12 -14.37
CA TYR A 46 7.56 2.02 -13.34
C TYR A 46 6.44 2.80 -12.63
N SER A 47 5.42 3.25 -13.36
CA SER A 47 4.26 3.91 -12.76
C SER A 47 3.49 2.96 -11.83
N TYR A 48 3.30 1.71 -12.23
CA TYR A 48 2.65 0.70 -11.41
C TYR A 48 3.43 0.42 -10.12
N LEU A 49 4.74 0.19 -10.22
CA LEU A 49 5.59 -0.06 -9.05
C LEU A 49 5.55 1.10 -8.05
N ARG A 50 5.59 2.35 -8.54
CA ARG A 50 5.51 3.53 -7.69
C ARG A 50 4.18 3.61 -6.94
N LYS A 51 3.06 3.40 -7.65
CA LYS A 51 1.73 3.42 -7.05
C LYS A 51 1.52 2.30 -6.04
N MET A 52 2.07 1.11 -6.31
CA MET A 52 1.98 -0.01 -5.38
C MET A 52 2.67 0.32 -4.05
N SER A 53 3.88 0.88 -4.09
CA SER A 53 4.60 1.31 -2.89
C SER A 53 3.85 2.40 -2.11
N GLU A 54 3.20 3.33 -2.82
CA GLU A 54 2.39 4.36 -2.19
C GLU A 54 1.14 3.77 -1.51
N ILE A 55 0.48 2.81 -2.15
CA ILE A 55 -0.65 2.09 -1.55
C ILE A 55 -0.22 1.35 -0.29
N GLU A 56 0.91 0.64 -0.32
CA GLU A 56 1.42 -0.07 0.86
C GLU A 56 1.71 0.88 2.02
N LYS A 57 2.30 2.04 1.74
CA LYS A 57 2.53 3.09 2.75
C LYS A 57 1.22 3.60 3.33
N LEU A 58 0.26 3.96 2.49
CA LEU A 58 -1.04 4.48 2.92
C LEU A 58 -1.83 3.44 3.74
N GLN A 59 -1.75 2.16 3.36
CA GLN A 59 -2.38 1.07 4.11
C GLN A 59 -1.74 0.88 5.49
N TYR A 60 -0.42 1.05 5.59
CA TYR A 60 0.27 1.01 6.88
C TYR A 60 -0.19 2.15 7.79
N GLU A 61 -0.20 3.39 7.29
CA GLU A 61 -0.64 4.58 8.04
C GLU A 61 -2.10 4.45 8.49
N LEU A 62 -3.00 3.98 7.61
CA LEU A 62 -4.40 3.75 7.94
C LEU A 62 -4.56 2.71 9.07
N ARG A 63 -3.78 1.63 9.01
CA ARG A 63 -3.84 0.57 10.03
C ARG A 63 -3.35 1.09 11.37
N ASP A 64 -2.29 1.88 11.39
CA ASP A 64 -1.73 2.46 12.60
C ASP A 64 -2.73 3.42 13.27
N ALA A 65 -3.29 4.36 12.50
CA ALA A 65 -4.32 5.27 12.96
C ALA A 65 -5.56 4.53 13.52
N LYS A 66 -5.95 3.42 12.89
CA LYS A 66 -7.05 2.58 13.38
C LYS A 66 -6.73 1.93 14.73
N TYR A 67 -5.50 1.45 14.93
CA TYR A 67 -5.08 0.88 16.21
C TYR A 67 -4.97 1.94 17.31
N GLU A 68 -4.50 3.14 16.98
CA GLU A 68 -4.46 4.26 17.90
C GLU A 68 -5.88 4.65 18.35
N ALA A 69 -6.79 4.83 17.40
CA ALA A 69 -8.20 5.15 17.70
C ALA A 69 -8.87 4.08 18.56
N LEU A 70 -8.59 2.80 18.30
CA LEU A 70 -9.10 1.68 19.10
C LEU A 70 -8.53 1.70 20.52
N THR A 71 -7.23 1.95 20.65
CA THR A 71 -6.55 2.08 21.96
C THR A 71 -7.15 3.21 22.78
N ILE A 72 -7.31 4.39 22.17
CA ILE A 72 -7.91 5.56 22.82
C ILE A 72 -9.34 5.23 23.26
N SER A 73 -10.15 4.65 22.36
CA SER A 73 -11.53 4.27 22.66
C SER A 73 -11.62 3.25 23.80
N SER A 74 -10.70 2.28 23.83
CA SER A 74 -10.61 1.30 24.92
C SER A 74 -10.27 1.98 26.24
N SER A 75 -9.26 2.86 26.25
CA SER A 75 -8.87 3.60 27.47
C SER A 75 -9.99 4.51 27.99
N LEU A 76 -10.71 5.18 27.08
CA LEU A 76 -11.85 6.02 27.44
C LEU A 76 -13.00 5.18 28.00
N THR A 77 -13.27 4.01 27.41
CA THR A 77 -14.30 3.09 27.91
C THR A 77 -13.95 2.58 29.31
N GLU A 78 -12.69 2.27 29.56
CA GLU A 78 -12.21 1.85 30.89
C GLU A 78 -12.33 2.98 31.92
N ALA A 79 -11.86 4.18 31.57
CA ALA A 79 -11.91 5.36 32.44
C ALA A 79 -13.35 5.84 32.71
N SER A 80 -14.26 5.67 31.73
CA SER A 80 -15.67 6.05 31.86
C SER A 80 -16.50 4.98 32.57
N ARG A 81 -15.92 3.83 32.91
CA ARG A 81 -16.64 2.77 33.62
C ARG A 81 -17.04 3.28 35.01
N GLN A 82 -18.29 3.09 35.39
CA GLN A 82 -18.84 3.56 36.66
C GLN A 82 -17.96 3.20 37.87
N ALA A 83 -17.48 1.96 37.95
CA ALA A 83 -16.59 1.52 39.03
C ALA A 83 -15.25 2.27 39.09
N GLU A 84 -14.74 2.75 37.96
CA GLU A 84 -13.50 3.56 37.93
C GLU A 84 -13.78 5.01 38.30
N ILE A 85 -14.92 5.56 37.85
CA ILE A 85 -15.41 6.87 38.26
C ILE A 85 -15.64 6.91 39.79
N GLU A 86 -16.27 5.88 40.36
CA GLU A 86 -16.49 5.75 41.81
C GLU A 86 -15.17 5.75 42.58
N LYS A 87 -14.17 4.98 42.14
CA LYS A 87 -12.81 4.99 42.74
C LYS A 87 -12.14 6.35 42.66
N LEU A 88 -12.30 7.08 41.55
CA LEU A 88 -11.74 8.42 41.39
C LEU A 88 -12.43 9.42 42.33
N ILE A 89 -13.76 9.37 42.42
CA ILE A 89 -14.56 10.20 43.35
C ILE A 89 -14.11 9.98 44.80
N GLU A 90 -13.94 8.72 45.21
CA GLU A 90 -13.45 8.36 46.55
C GLU A 90 -12.02 8.85 46.79
N ARG A 91 -11.11 8.66 45.82
CA ARG A 91 -9.72 9.12 45.90
C ARG A 91 -9.60 10.65 46.07
N TYR A 92 -10.43 11.40 45.35
CA TYR A 92 -10.42 12.87 45.41
C TYR A 92 -11.27 13.43 46.56
N GLY A 93 -11.91 12.59 47.38
CA GLY A 93 -12.72 13.02 48.52
C GLY A 93 -13.96 13.81 48.11
N LEU A 94 -14.48 13.57 46.91
CA LEU A 94 -15.69 14.22 46.41
C LEU A 94 -16.92 13.55 47.05
N ASP A 95 -17.79 14.32 47.70
CA ASP A 95 -19.01 13.81 48.34
C ASP A 95 -20.16 13.60 47.33
N ILE A 96 -19.87 12.86 46.25
CA ILE A 96 -20.80 12.56 45.16
C ILE A 96 -21.16 11.08 45.26
N LYS A 97 -22.46 10.77 45.40
CA LYS A 97 -22.95 9.39 45.50
C LYS A 97 -23.94 9.09 44.37
N ILE A 98 -23.81 7.91 43.78
CA ILE A 98 -24.77 7.41 42.79
C ILE A 98 -26.05 7.01 43.54
N SER A 99 -27.18 7.58 43.12
CA SER A 99 -28.49 7.24 43.66
C SER A 99 -28.89 5.85 43.20
N ASN A 100 -29.20 4.96 44.15
CA ASN A 100 -29.76 3.63 43.86
C ASN A 100 -31.29 3.65 43.74
N GLU A 101 -31.92 4.82 43.89
CA GLU A 101 -33.38 4.97 43.81
C GLU A 101 -33.81 5.41 42.40
N PRO A 102 -34.85 4.80 41.82
CA PRO A 102 -35.32 5.13 40.48
C PRO A 102 -35.96 6.54 40.44
N ILE A 103 -35.74 7.25 39.34
CA ILE A 103 -36.16 8.67 39.17
C ILE A 103 -37.69 8.82 39.16
N TYR A 104 -38.43 7.79 38.74
CA TYR A 104 -39.89 7.77 38.76
C TYR A 104 -40.45 6.34 38.78
N TYR A 105 -41.62 6.18 39.40
CA TYR A 105 -42.39 4.95 39.42
C TYR A 105 -43.59 5.09 38.47
N ILE A 106 -43.71 4.19 37.50
CA ILE A 106 -44.89 4.14 36.62
C ILE A 106 -45.96 3.28 37.29
N ASN A 107 -47.08 3.90 37.71
CA ASN A 107 -48.28 3.17 38.13
C ASN A 107 -49.10 2.78 36.90
N LYS A 108 -49.66 1.55 36.94
CA LYS A 108 -50.44 0.94 35.87
C LYS A 108 -51.89 1.43 35.88
#